data_AF-Q5ZKC7-F1
#
_entry.id   AF-Q5ZKC7-F1
#
_cell.length_a   1.000
_cell.length_b   1.000
_cell.length_c   1.000
_cell.angle_alpha   90.00
_cell.angle_beta   90.00
_cell.angle_gamma   90.00
#
_symmetry.space_group_name_H-M   'P 1'
#
loop_
_entity.id
_entity.type
_entity.pdbx_description
1 polymer ?
#
loop_
_entity_poly.entity_id
_entity_poly.type
_entity_poly.pdbx_seq_one_letter_code
_entity_poly.pdbx_strand_id
1 'polypeptide(L)'
;MLPRGCEAEGPWGRLALLLLLALACATRASEITFELPDNAKQCFYEEIAQGTKCTLEFQVITGGHYDVDCRLEDPDGIVLYKEMKKQYDSFTFTASRNGTYKFCFSNEFSTFTHK
;
A
#
# COMPACT_ATOMS: atom_id res chain seq x y z
N MET A 1 15.26 -21.69 -43.03
CA MET A 1 16.29 -21.82 -41.98
C MET A 1 16.94 -20.45 -41.81
N LEU A 2 16.60 -19.72 -40.74
CA LEU A 2 17.23 -18.43 -40.39
C LEU A 2 18.49 -18.69 -39.54
N PRO A 3 19.58 -17.95 -39.75
CA PRO A 3 20.80 -18.19 -38.98
C PRO A 3 20.60 -17.72 -37.54
N ARG A 4 21.04 -18.55 -36.61
CA ARG A 4 21.18 -18.23 -35.19
C ARG A 4 22.16 -17.07 -35.05
N GLY A 5 21.68 -15.90 -34.63
CA GLY A 5 22.54 -14.82 -34.15
C GLY A 5 23.25 -15.26 -32.89
N CYS A 6 24.58 -15.19 -32.91
CA CYS A 6 25.43 -15.35 -31.74
C CYS A 6 25.35 -14.03 -30.96
N GLU A 7 24.61 -13.98 -29.85
CA GLU A 7 24.69 -12.84 -28.93
C GLU A 7 25.95 -13.02 -28.07
N ALA A 8 26.96 -12.22 -28.38
CA ALA A 8 28.15 -12.09 -27.55
C ALA A 8 27.78 -11.28 -26.30
N GLU A 9 27.72 -11.95 -25.16
CA GLU A 9 27.59 -11.36 -23.81
C GLU A 9 28.85 -10.53 -23.49
N GLY A 10 28.98 -9.35 -24.09
CA GLY A 10 30.05 -8.40 -23.78
C GLY A 10 29.93 -7.86 -22.35
N PRO A 11 31.03 -7.39 -21.72
CA PRO A 11 30.99 -6.79 -20.38
C PRO A 11 30.00 -5.62 -20.27
N TRP A 12 29.67 -5.00 -21.38
CA TRP A 12 28.71 -3.90 -21.52
C TRP A 12 27.26 -4.36 -21.38
N GLY A 13 26.92 -5.56 -21.86
CA GLY A 13 25.60 -6.17 -21.66
C GLY A 13 25.36 -6.54 -20.20
N ARG A 14 26.41 -7.06 -19.53
CA ARG A 14 26.38 -7.34 -18.09
C ARG A 14 26.29 -6.08 -17.24
N LEU A 15 27.01 -5.02 -17.59
CA LEU A 15 26.93 -3.71 -16.93
C LEU A 15 25.55 -3.07 -17.11
N ALA A 16 24.98 -3.12 -18.31
CA ALA A 16 23.63 -2.64 -18.57
C ALA A 16 22.58 -3.41 -17.77
N LEU A 17 22.71 -4.74 -17.71
CA LEU A 17 21.84 -5.59 -16.91
C LEU A 17 21.95 -5.28 -15.41
N LEU A 18 23.17 -5.13 -14.89
CA LEU A 18 23.40 -4.75 -13.49
C LEU A 18 22.85 -3.36 -13.15
N LEU A 19 22.96 -2.39 -14.06
CA LEU A 19 22.38 -1.07 -13.87
C LEU A 19 20.84 -1.14 -13.82
N LEU A 20 20.23 -1.90 -14.73
CA LEU A 20 18.77 -2.10 -14.77
C LEU A 20 18.26 -2.79 -13.50
N LEU A 21 18.96 -3.82 -13.01
CA LEU A 21 18.65 -4.47 -11.74
C LEU A 21 18.80 -3.51 -10.54
N ALA A 22 19.81 -2.65 -10.55
CA ALA A 22 20.00 -1.65 -9.48
C ALA A 22 18.88 -0.60 -9.45
N LEU A 23 18.43 -0.12 -10.62
CA LEU A 23 17.29 0.81 -10.70
C LEU A 23 15.97 0.17 -10.24
N ALA A 24 15.76 -1.12 -10.54
CA ALA A 24 14.55 -1.84 -10.12
C ALA A 24 14.43 -1.99 -8.58
N CYS A 25 15.55 -1.92 -7.85
CA CYS A 25 15.58 -2.10 -6.40
C CYS A 25 15.16 -0.84 -5.60
N ALA A 26 14.84 0.27 -6.27
CA ALA A 26 14.54 1.55 -5.62
C ALA A 26 13.08 1.68 -5.12
N THR A 27 12.20 0.72 -5.39
CA THR A 27 10.80 0.79 -4.95
C THR A 27 10.67 0.30 -3.51
N ARG A 28 10.09 1.13 -2.65
CA ARG A 28 9.64 0.72 -1.31
C ARG A 28 8.18 0.28 -1.44
N ALA A 29 7.90 -0.97 -1.10
CA ALA A 29 6.55 -1.49 -0.92
C ALA A 29 6.48 -2.15 0.46
N SER A 30 5.41 -1.88 1.19
CA SER A 30 5.12 -2.49 2.48
C SER A 30 3.82 -3.26 2.33
N GLU A 31 3.89 -4.58 2.48
CA GLU A 31 2.74 -5.47 2.42
C GLU A 31 2.62 -6.22 3.74
N ILE A 32 1.42 -6.29 4.29
CA ILE A 32 1.15 -7.00 5.54
C ILE A 32 -0.21 -7.66 5.49
N THR A 33 -0.27 -8.90 5.93
CA THR A 33 -1.52 -9.61 6.22
C THR A 33 -1.60 -9.82 7.72
N PHE A 34 -2.73 -9.43 8.31
CA PHE A 34 -2.96 -9.55 9.75
C PHE A 34 -4.39 -10.00 10.01
N GLU A 35 -4.59 -10.65 11.14
CA GLU A 35 -5.92 -10.99 11.64
C GLU A 35 -6.48 -9.82 12.45
N LEU A 36 -7.72 -9.42 12.14
CA LEU A 36 -8.43 -8.36 12.86
C LEU A 36 -9.61 -8.99 13.63
N PRO A 37 -9.50 -9.12 14.96
CA PRO A 37 -10.56 -9.72 15.77
C PRO A 37 -11.88 -8.94 15.68
N ASP A 38 -12.98 -9.59 16.06
CA ASP A 38 -14.29 -8.95 16.20
C ASP A 38 -14.24 -7.82 17.22
N ASN A 39 -14.85 -6.68 16.90
CA ASN A 39 -14.85 -5.48 17.74
C ASN A 39 -13.45 -4.97 18.09
N ALA A 40 -12.49 -5.16 17.19
CA ALA A 40 -11.14 -4.63 17.33
C ALA A 40 -10.80 -3.63 16.23
N LYS A 41 -9.81 -2.79 16.55
CA LYS A 41 -9.22 -1.82 15.64
C LYS A 41 -7.70 -1.96 15.67
N GLN A 42 -7.10 -2.10 14.50
CA GLN A 42 -5.65 -2.17 14.32
C GLN A 42 -5.17 -0.94 13.54
N CYS A 43 -4.10 -0.30 14.01
CA CYS A 43 -3.50 0.84 13.32
C CYS A 43 -2.01 0.60 13.02
N PHE A 44 -1.60 1.05 11.84
CA PHE A 44 -0.24 1.06 11.34
C PHE A 44 0.23 2.50 11.13
N TYR A 45 1.53 2.71 11.28
CA TYR A 45 2.14 4.02 11.28
C TYR A 45 3.34 4.01 10.34
N GLU A 46 3.38 4.94 9.39
CA GLU A 46 4.46 5.04 8.42
C GLU A 46 4.99 6.48 8.37
N GLU A 47 6.30 6.66 8.42
CA GLU A 47 6.91 7.97 8.16
C GLU A 47 6.99 8.22 6.66
N ILE A 48 6.32 9.27 6.20
CA ILE A 48 6.24 9.61 4.78
C ILE A 48 6.76 11.04 4.58
N ALA A 49 7.65 11.19 3.60
CA ALA A 49 8.17 12.49 3.22
C ALA A 49 7.16 13.26 2.35
N GLN A 50 7.08 14.57 2.54
CA GLN A 50 6.28 15.50 1.76
C GLN A 50 6.55 15.35 0.27
N GLY A 51 5.48 15.42 -0.53
CA GLY A 51 5.52 15.24 -1.98
C GLY A 51 5.61 13.78 -2.43
N THR A 52 5.78 12.83 -1.50
CA THR A 52 5.77 11.40 -1.82
C THR A 52 4.37 10.96 -2.22
N LYS A 53 4.25 10.27 -3.35
CA LYS A 53 3.01 9.64 -3.79
C LYS A 53 2.92 8.25 -3.18
N CYS A 54 1.85 8.01 -2.44
CA CYS A 54 1.59 6.77 -1.72
C CYS A 54 0.27 6.17 -2.17
N THR A 55 0.20 4.84 -2.18
CA THR A 55 -1.02 4.09 -2.48
C THR A 55 -1.34 3.20 -1.29
N LEU A 56 -2.49 3.42 -0.67
CA LEU A 56 -3.09 2.53 0.31
C LEU A 56 -3.96 1.53 -0.43
N GLU A 57 -3.61 0.26 -0.36
CA GLU A 57 -4.38 -0.82 -0.97
C GLU A 57 -4.62 -1.90 0.08
N PHE A 58 -5.84 -2.44 0.13
CA PHE A 58 -6.19 -3.51 1.04
C PHE A 58 -7.23 -4.45 0.44
N GLN A 59 -7.21 -5.69 0.92
CA GLN A 59 -8.18 -6.72 0.56
C GLN A 59 -8.50 -7.58 1.79
N VAL A 60 -9.79 -7.79 2.04
CA VAL A 60 -10.26 -8.75 3.05
C VAL A 60 -10.15 -10.15 2.46
N ILE A 61 -9.27 -10.98 3.04
CA ILE A 61 -8.99 -12.33 2.53
C ILE A 61 -10.02 -13.34 3.05
N THR A 62 -10.34 -13.27 4.35
CA THR A 62 -11.30 -14.13 5.03
C THR A 62 -12.00 -13.36 6.15
N GLY A 63 -13.21 -13.78 6.54
CA GLY A 63 -14.02 -13.13 7.56
C GLY A 63 -15.51 -13.24 7.24
N GLY A 64 -16.40 -13.03 8.22
CA GLY A 64 -17.84 -13.26 8.07
C GLY A 64 -18.50 -12.48 6.93
N HIS A 65 -18.65 -11.16 7.10
CA HIS A 65 -19.26 -10.27 6.11
C HIS A 65 -18.28 -9.78 5.01
N TYR A 66 -17.02 -10.22 5.08
CA TYR A 66 -15.93 -9.89 4.16
C TYR A 66 -15.63 -8.38 4.04
N ASP A 67 -15.99 -7.58 5.04
CA ASP A 67 -15.88 -6.12 5.01
C ASP A 67 -15.16 -5.55 6.25
N VAL A 68 -14.46 -4.43 6.08
CA VAL A 68 -13.79 -3.68 7.15
C VAL A 68 -13.96 -2.17 6.95
N ASP A 69 -13.88 -1.43 8.04
CA ASP A 69 -13.79 0.03 8.00
C ASP A 69 -12.32 0.45 7.92
N CYS A 70 -11.97 1.30 6.96
CA CYS A 70 -10.60 1.79 6.74
C CYS A 70 -10.53 3.31 6.93
N ARG A 71 -9.51 3.79 7.63
CA ARG A 71 -9.27 5.22 7.87
C ARG A 71 -7.80 5.57 7.78
N LEU A 72 -7.49 6.60 6.99
CA LEU A 72 -6.17 7.19 6.85
C LEU A 72 -6.17 8.61 7.41
N GLU A 73 -5.20 8.89 8.28
CA GLU A 73 -4.96 10.21 8.85
C GLU A 73 -3.55 10.71 8.52
N ASP A 74 -3.44 12.01 8.27
CA ASP A 74 -2.17 12.72 8.16
C ASP A 74 -1.51 12.92 9.55
N PRO A 75 -0.26 13.44 9.60
CA PRO A 75 0.45 13.68 10.85
C PRO A 75 -0.22 14.69 11.81
N ASP A 76 -1.12 15.55 11.32
CA ASP A 76 -1.91 16.47 12.14
C ASP A 76 -3.23 15.85 12.64
N GLY A 77 -3.53 14.60 12.23
CA GLY A 77 -4.79 13.93 12.53
C GLY A 77 -5.93 14.27 11.57
N ILE A 78 -5.64 14.94 10.44
CA ILE A 78 -6.63 15.22 9.39
C ILE A 78 -6.93 13.91 8.67
N VAL A 79 -8.21 13.56 8.57
CA VAL A 79 -8.66 12.37 7.85
C VAL A 79 -8.54 12.63 6.35
N LEU A 80 -7.65 11.89 5.69
CA LEU A 80 -7.46 11.97 4.24
C LEU A 80 -8.36 10.99 3.49
N TYR A 81 -8.67 9.86 4.13
CA TYR A 81 -9.53 8.82 3.55
C TYR A 81 -10.26 8.08 4.67
N LYS A 82 -11.54 7.81 4.46
CA LYS A 82 -12.38 7.06 5.39
C LYS A 82 -13.47 6.37 4.60
N GLU A 83 -13.38 5.04 4.56
CA GLU A 83 -14.38 4.20 3.92
C GLU A 83 -14.85 3.14 4.90
N MET A 84 -16.13 2.79 4.79
CA MET A 84 -16.81 1.87 5.70
C MET A 84 -17.24 0.63 4.92
N LYS A 85 -17.19 -0.53 5.58
CA LYS A 85 -17.66 -1.80 5.02
C LYS A 85 -17.12 -2.11 3.62
N LYS A 86 -15.81 -1.96 3.42
CA LYS A 86 -15.14 -2.28 2.16
C LYS A 86 -14.47 -3.65 2.23
N GLN A 87 -14.60 -4.40 1.15
CA GLN A 87 -13.90 -5.68 0.96
C GLN A 87 -12.53 -5.49 0.28
N TYR A 88 -12.46 -4.52 -0.62
CA TYR A 88 -11.26 -4.13 -1.35
C TYR A 88 -11.35 -2.64 -1.67
N ASP A 89 -10.23 -1.94 -1.55
CA ASP A 89 -10.09 -0.58 -2.09
C ASP A 89 -8.62 -0.24 -2.36
N SER A 90 -8.40 0.73 -3.24
CA SER A 90 -7.07 1.24 -3.60
C SER A 90 -7.13 2.76 -3.71
N PHE A 91 -6.55 3.46 -2.73
CA PHE A 91 -6.57 4.91 -2.62
C PHE A 91 -5.16 5.48 -2.74
N THR A 92 -4.97 6.35 -3.73
CA THR A 92 -3.69 7.03 -3.98
C THR A 92 -3.74 8.46 -3.48
N PHE A 93 -2.76 8.86 -2.67
CA PHE A 93 -2.61 10.22 -2.17
C PHE A 93 -1.17 10.71 -2.30
N THR A 94 -0.99 12.03 -2.23
CA THR A 94 0.33 12.66 -2.13
C THR A 94 0.48 13.26 -0.76
N ALA A 95 1.57 12.93 -0.06
CA ALA A 95 1.85 13.45 1.27
C ALA A 95 2.01 14.98 1.22
N SER A 96 1.10 15.69 1.88
CA SER A 96 1.12 17.16 1.94
C SER A 96 2.24 17.70 2.85
N ARG A 97 2.72 16.88 3.78
CA ARG A 97 3.71 17.24 4.80
C ARG A 97 4.57 16.03 5.20
N ASN A 98 5.72 16.32 5.81
CA ASN A 98 6.55 15.28 6.43
C ASN A 98 5.91 14.83 7.75
N GLY A 99 5.90 13.53 8.01
CA GLY A 99 5.55 12.99 9.33
C GLY A 99 4.97 11.59 9.29
N THR A 100 4.42 11.17 10.43
CA THR A 100 3.83 9.85 10.60
C THR A 100 2.36 9.83 10.16
N TYR A 101 2.08 9.08 9.10
CA TYR A 101 0.73 8.80 8.64
C TYR A 101 0.18 7.57 9.35
N LYS A 102 -1.12 7.58 9.66
CA LYS A 102 -1.77 6.52 10.42
C LYS A 102 -2.86 5.86 9.59
N PHE A 103 -2.73 4.56 9.40
CA PHE A 103 -3.67 3.70 8.68
C PHE A 103 -4.37 2.79 9.68
N CYS A 104 -5.68 2.92 9.84
CA CYS A 104 -6.44 2.11 10.78
C CYS A 104 -7.49 1.27 10.06
N PHE A 105 -7.59 0.01 10.45
CA PHE A 105 -8.62 -0.93 10.05
C PHE A 105 -9.46 -1.31 11.27
N SER A 106 -10.77 -1.28 11.13
CA SER A 106 -11.71 -1.55 12.22
C SER A 106 -12.74 -2.59 11.79
N ASN A 107 -12.92 -3.58 12.66
CA ASN A 107 -14.01 -4.56 12.63
C ASN A 107 -15.02 -4.29 13.77
N GLU A 108 -14.96 -3.10 14.36
CA GLU A 108 -16.08 -2.53 15.10
C GLU A 108 -17.07 -2.03 14.05
N PHE A 109 -18.04 -2.87 13.67
CA PHE A 109 -19.09 -2.46 12.76
C PHE A 109 -19.80 -1.24 13.34
N SER A 110 -19.45 -0.06 12.81
CA SER A 110 -20.17 1.15 13.13
C SER A 110 -21.59 0.94 12.61
N THR A 111 -22.55 0.78 13.51
CA THR A 111 -23.96 0.99 13.20
C THR A 111 -24.08 2.39 12.62
N PHE A 112 -24.01 2.51 11.31
CA PHE A 112 -24.50 3.65 10.57
C PHE A 112 -26.02 3.62 10.75
N THR A 113 -26.49 4.10 11.91
CA THR A 113 -27.85 4.61 12.00
C THR A 113 -27.87 5.82 11.07
N HIS A 114 -28.26 5.56 9.83
CA HIS A 114 -28.76 6.59 8.95
C HIS A 114 -29.87 7.33 9.71
N LYS A 115 -29.73 8.63 9.90
CA LYS A 115 -30.87 9.50 10.20
C LYS A 115 -31.02 10.47 9.04
#